data_AF-A0A668RZ24-F1
#
_entry.id   AF-A0A668RZ24-F1
#
_cell.length_a   1.000
_cell.length_b   1.000
_cell.length_c   1.000
_cell.angle_alpha   90.00
_cell.angle_beta   90.00
_cell.angle_gamma   90.00
#
_symmetry.space_group_name_H-M   'P 1'
#
loop_
_entity.id
_entity.type
_entity.pdbx_description
1 polymer ?
#
loop_
_entity_poly.entity_id
_entity_poly.type
_entity_poly.pdbx_seq_one_letter_code
_entity_poly.pdbx_strand_id
1 'polypeptide(L)'
;MCCGMTWKAMAGALLLTLNLILLGWGAEGQGNGRDKKEVPGSSTVYLGQNTHDWRPLIHTTVNLSQIGSIKSSFQFRTFDPEGLVFYGDTKNGDDWFVLSLKDGVPLMQINKEGVLISVAGTPRLNDGKWHTMEVSNQGKFVILEVDGTGGLVVGMHSKQIEEVIHGKLRLSLGGMLIGKEKMIVQFNPKMDGCVRKGNWLNLTVPWVAEADELQPCYENIQPGSYFPGTGFAIFNTSDFQIDEDHGVRIELWGDFSQMDGTLLSIKADGEELVFSVVADNNTKDFTFTSREEVLTMKNTFKRLQIKFQKDSLRVVKHEDESSADFSVSAGSNTSYLSAWRDGHLAIGGLLGENDDDVGSKFLTGCLEKIQVQGKDLDLDSARVKHVSVSSHSCPA
;
A
#
# COMPACT_ATOMS: atom_id res chain seq x y z
N MET A 1 -52.33 20.34 -71.91
CA MET A 1 -53.25 19.50 -71.12
C MET A 1 -52.62 19.25 -69.77
N CYS A 2 -53.38 19.54 -68.71
CA CYS A 2 -53.30 19.15 -67.27
C CYS A 2 -52.14 18.26 -66.80
N CYS A 3 -51.66 18.25 -65.55
CA CYS A 3 -51.82 18.97 -64.28
C CYS A 3 -50.95 18.14 -63.28
N GLY A 4 -50.30 18.71 -62.25
CA GLY A 4 -49.62 17.90 -61.24
C GLY A 4 -48.62 18.58 -60.30
N MET A 5 -49.12 19.44 -59.40
CA MET A 5 -48.60 19.82 -58.06
C MET A 5 -48.16 18.59 -57.22
N THR A 6 -47.35 18.57 -56.14
CA THR A 6 -46.51 19.47 -55.31
C THR A 6 -45.93 18.60 -54.17
N TRP A 7 -44.78 18.93 -53.58
CA TRP A 7 -44.65 18.92 -52.11
C TRP A 7 -43.58 19.91 -51.62
N LYS A 8 -43.95 20.70 -50.61
CA LYS A 8 -43.17 21.74 -49.92
C LYS A 8 -42.32 21.14 -48.78
N ALA A 9 -41.08 21.58 -48.61
CA ALA A 9 -40.37 21.45 -47.33
C ALA A 9 -40.07 22.85 -46.78
N MET A 10 -40.42 23.05 -45.51
CA MET A 10 -40.46 24.33 -44.80
C MET A 10 -39.07 24.83 -44.44
N ALA A 11 -38.91 26.15 -44.54
CA ALA A 11 -37.84 26.91 -43.92
C ALA A 11 -38.14 27.14 -42.43
N GLY A 12 -37.13 26.96 -41.58
CA GLY A 12 -37.13 27.33 -40.17
C GLY A 12 -35.68 27.57 -39.74
N ALA A 13 -35.39 28.82 -39.39
CA ALA A 13 -34.07 29.36 -39.10
C ALA A 13 -33.48 28.89 -37.76
N LEU A 14 -32.15 28.86 -37.64
CA LEU A 14 -31.45 29.27 -36.41
C LEU A 14 -29.96 29.54 -36.68
N LEU A 15 -29.57 30.79 -36.40
CA LEU A 15 -28.21 31.31 -36.36
C LEU A 15 -27.41 30.66 -35.23
N LEU A 16 -26.19 30.21 -35.51
CA LEU A 16 -25.14 30.03 -34.50
C LEU A 16 -23.80 30.48 -35.09
N THR A 17 -23.22 31.44 -34.40
CA THR A 17 -22.02 32.21 -34.70
C THR A 17 -20.76 31.35 -34.70
N LEU A 18 -19.98 31.45 -35.78
CA LEU A 18 -18.66 30.85 -35.94
C LEU A 18 -17.62 31.79 -35.32
N ASN A 19 -16.92 31.36 -34.26
CA ASN A 19 -15.71 32.04 -33.77
C ASN A 19 -14.49 31.26 -34.28
N LEU A 20 -13.79 31.84 -35.26
CA LEU A 20 -12.46 31.45 -35.71
C LEU A 20 -11.43 32.15 -34.82
N ILE A 21 -10.61 31.39 -34.09
CA ILE A 21 -9.28 31.85 -33.65
C ILE A 21 -8.25 30.75 -33.98
N LEU A 22 -7.51 31.06 -35.03
CA LEU A 22 -6.17 30.66 -35.49
C LEU A 22 -5.42 29.58 -34.68
N LEU A 23 -5.17 28.45 -35.35
CA LEU A 23 -4.07 27.53 -35.10
C LEU A 23 -2.73 28.22 -35.45
N GLY A 24 -1.95 28.54 -34.42
CA GLY A 24 -0.51 28.81 -34.55
C GLY A 24 0.27 27.58 -34.11
N TRP A 25 0.88 26.86 -35.06
CA TRP A 25 1.94 25.92 -34.77
C TRP A 25 3.19 26.69 -34.32
N GLY A 26 3.59 26.47 -33.07
CA GLY A 26 4.91 26.79 -32.54
C GLY A 26 5.41 25.56 -31.79
N ALA A 27 6.41 24.89 -32.34
CA ALA A 27 7.08 23.77 -31.71
C ALA A 27 8.15 24.31 -30.76
N GLU A 28 8.02 24.10 -29.45
CA GLU A 28 9.15 24.08 -28.50
C GLU A 28 8.73 23.59 -27.11
N GLY A 29 9.45 22.58 -26.60
CA GLY A 29 9.59 22.28 -25.16
C GLY A 29 8.44 21.54 -24.48
N GLN A 30 8.36 20.22 -24.68
CA GLN A 30 7.45 19.32 -23.97
C GLN A 30 7.91 19.08 -22.52
N GLY A 31 7.63 20.04 -21.63
CA GLY A 31 7.59 19.81 -20.19
C GLY A 31 6.15 19.53 -19.79
N ASN A 32 5.79 18.26 -19.60
CA ASN A 32 4.45 17.86 -19.18
C ASN A 32 4.26 18.21 -17.70
N GLY A 33 3.99 19.48 -17.40
CA GLY A 33 3.64 19.95 -16.06
C GLY A 33 2.23 19.47 -15.73
N ARG A 34 2.10 18.38 -14.98
CA ARG A 34 0.85 18.13 -14.25
C ARG A 34 0.67 19.30 -13.29
N ASP A 35 -0.45 20.00 -13.38
CA ASP A 35 -0.83 21.01 -12.39
C ASP A 35 -0.85 20.33 -11.02
N LYS A 36 0.13 20.68 -10.17
CA LYS A 36 0.28 20.03 -8.88
C LYS A 36 -0.84 20.47 -7.94
N LYS A 37 -1.52 19.51 -7.33
CA LYS A 37 -2.69 19.77 -6.48
C LYS A 37 -2.25 20.26 -5.10
N GLU A 38 -2.75 21.43 -4.71
CA GLU A 38 -2.55 21.96 -3.37
C GLU A 38 -3.55 21.35 -2.37
N VAL A 39 -3.06 20.97 -1.20
CA VAL A 39 -3.84 20.40 -0.10
C VAL A 39 -3.49 21.08 1.22
N PRO A 40 -4.46 21.29 2.13
CA PRO A 40 -4.17 21.78 3.48
C PRO A 40 -3.27 20.80 4.24
N GLY A 41 -2.29 21.30 5.00
CA GLY A 41 -1.45 20.44 5.86
C GLY A 41 -2.23 19.70 6.96
N SER A 42 -3.43 20.15 7.29
CA SER A 42 -4.33 19.51 8.26
C SER A 42 -5.15 18.34 7.69
N SER A 43 -5.08 18.12 6.37
CA SER A 43 -5.86 17.09 5.67
C SER A 43 -5.60 15.69 6.22
N THR A 44 -6.61 14.84 6.15
CA THR A 44 -6.46 13.41 6.40
C THR A 44 -5.77 12.76 5.20
N VAL A 45 -4.71 12.02 5.45
CA VAL A 45 -3.88 11.39 4.41
C VAL A 45 -3.67 9.92 4.78
N TYR A 46 -4.03 9.04 3.85
CA TYR A 46 -3.66 7.62 3.90
C TYR A 46 -2.27 7.43 3.27
N LEU A 47 -1.29 7.05 4.09
CA LEU A 47 0.11 6.94 3.67
C LEU A 47 0.36 5.75 2.73
N GLY A 48 -0.49 4.72 2.79
CA GLY A 48 -0.38 3.51 1.98
C GLY A 48 -0.70 3.70 0.50
N GLN A 49 -1.28 4.85 0.12
CA GLN A 49 -1.55 5.21 -1.28
C GLN A 49 -0.26 5.48 -2.09
N ASN A 50 0.90 5.59 -1.45
CA ASN A 50 2.10 5.94 -2.17
C ASN A 50 2.48 4.87 -3.21
N THR A 51 2.57 5.27 -4.48
CA THR A 51 2.87 4.40 -5.63
C THR A 51 4.37 4.19 -5.86
N HIS A 52 5.22 4.99 -5.22
CA HIS A 52 6.66 4.94 -5.40
C HIS A 52 7.34 4.78 -4.06
N ASP A 53 8.02 3.66 -3.88
CA ASP A 53 8.90 3.46 -2.75
C ASP A 53 9.79 4.70 -2.61
N TRP A 54 9.70 5.36 -1.46
CA TRP A 54 10.47 6.55 -1.07
C TRP A 54 9.99 7.92 -1.56
N ARG A 55 9.23 8.09 -2.66
CA ARG A 55 8.84 9.46 -3.07
C ARG A 55 7.70 10.00 -2.19
N PRO A 56 7.70 11.28 -1.80
CA PRO A 56 6.60 11.86 -1.02
C PRO A 56 5.23 11.71 -1.68
N LEU A 57 4.22 11.37 -0.87
CA LEU A 57 2.82 11.48 -1.28
C LEU A 57 2.36 12.93 -1.26
N ILE A 58 2.69 13.63 -0.17
CA ILE A 58 2.52 15.08 -0.04
C ILE A 58 3.80 15.70 0.53
N HIS A 59 4.12 16.92 0.10
CA HIS A 59 5.28 17.65 0.60
C HIS A 59 5.06 19.16 0.57
N THR A 60 5.84 19.90 1.36
CA THR A 60 5.90 21.36 1.30
C THR A 60 7.34 21.85 1.44
N THR A 61 7.62 23.05 0.95
CA THR A 61 8.92 23.70 1.07
C THR A 61 8.74 25.13 1.55
N VAL A 62 9.42 25.49 2.63
CA VAL A 62 9.34 26.83 3.24
C VAL A 62 10.72 27.39 3.49
N ASN A 63 10.80 28.72 3.58
CA ASN A 63 12.03 29.36 4.04
C ASN A 63 12.13 29.22 5.56
N LEU A 64 13.33 28.90 6.07
CA LEU A 64 13.57 28.78 7.51
C LEU A 64 13.20 30.05 8.28
N SER A 65 13.34 31.22 7.66
CA SER A 65 12.96 32.52 8.22
C SER A 65 11.46 32.71 8.45
N GLN A 66 10.60 31.84 7.89
CA GLN A 66 9.14 31.87 8.08
C GLN A 66 8.67 31.01 9.25
N ILE A 67 9.57 30.19 9.82
CA ILE A 67 9.23 29.26 10.89
C ILE A 67 9.24 30.02 12.22
N GLY A 68 8.05 30.22 12.79
CA GLY A 68 7.87 30.83 14.10
C GLY A 68 7.66 29.83 15.24
N SER A 69 7.50 28.54 14.93
CA SER A 69 7.25 27.47 15.90
C SER A 69 8.33 26.40 15.79
N ILE A 70 8.68 25.83 16.94
CA ILE A 70 9.58 24.68 17.05
C ILE A 70 8.84 23.33 17.04
N LYS A 71 7.50 23.35 16.93
CA LYS A 71 6.64 22.18 17.16
C LYS A 71 5.80 21.82 15.94
N SER A 72 5.73 20.53 15.61
CA SER A 72 4.74 19.94 14.72
C SER A 72 3.89 18.94 15.50
N SER A 73 2.58 18.94 15.30
CA SER A 73 1.64 18.02 15.95
C SER A 73 0.68 17.40 14.94
N PHE A 74 0.39 16.11 15.06
CA PHE A 74 -0.55 15.40 14.22
C PHE A 74 -1.14 14.21 14.95
N GLN A 75 -2.20 13.61 14.41
CA GLN A 75 -2.71 12.32 14.87
C GLN A 75 -2.32 11.22 13.88
N PHE A 76 -1.92 10.06 14.39
CA PHE A 76 -1.47 8.92 13.62
C PHE A 76 -2.15 7.62 14.09
N ARG A 77 -2.45 6.72 13.15
CA ARG A 77 -3.05 5.41 13.43
C ARG A 77 -2.58 4.38 12.40
N THR A 78 -2.22 3.18 12.85
CA THR A 78 -1.83 2.05 11.99
C THR A 78 -1.91 0.71 12.73
N PHE A 79 -1.92 -0.41 11.99
CA PHE A 79 -1.54 -1.74 12.47
C PHE A 79 -0.16 -2.19 11.94
N ASP A 80 0.42 -1.42 11.01
CA ASP A 80 1.68 -1.70 10.35
C ASP A 80 2.85 -1.64 11.35
N PRO A 81 3.66 -2.71 11.47
CA PRO A 81 4.81 -2.71 12.39
C PRO A 81 5.98 -1.86 11.89
N GLU A 82 6.08 -1.53 10.60
CA GLU A 82 7.21 -0.81 10.04
C GLU A 82 6.75 0.17 8.96
N GLY A 83 7.33 1.38 8.89
CA GLY A 83 6.95 2.32 7.84
C GLY A 83 7.31 3.77 8.13
N LEU A 84 7.38 4.60 7.08
CA LEU A 84 7.67 6.03 7.22
C LEU A 84 6.43 6.81 7.66
N VAL A 85 6.56 7.64 8.68
CA VAL A 85 5.47 8.50 9.17
C VAL A 85 5.70 9.96 8.76
N PHE A 86 6.86 10.52 9.08
CA PHE A 86 7.14 11.94 8.86
C PHE A 86 8.61 12.16 8.51
N TYR A 87 8.86 13.01 7.52
CA TYR A 87 10.19 13.38 7.06
C TYR A 87 10.35 14.89 7.01
N GLY A 88 11.57 15.35 7.26
CA GLY A 88 11.97 16.68 6.84
C GLY A 88 13.47 16.86 6.71
N ASP A 89 13.86 17.85 5.91
CA ASP A 89 15.26 18.20 5.71
C ASP A 89 15.51 19.69 5.53
N THR A 90 16.78 20.04 5.68
CA THR A 90 17.34 21.33 5.25
C THR A 90 18.59 21.05 4.42
N LYS A 91 19.15 22.11 3.80
CA LYS A 91 20.36 22.00 2.96
C LYS A 91 20.23 20.91 1.89
N ASN A 92 19.04 20.79 1.29
CA ASN A 92 18.74 19.81 0.24
C ASN A 92 19.02 18.34 0.63
N GLY A 93 18.78 17.97 1.90
CA GLY A 93 18.93 16.59 2.36
C GLY A 93 20.33 16.27 2.91
N ASP A 94 21.13 17.28 3.22
CA ASP A 94 22.36 17.12 4.00
C ASP A 94 22.04 17.03 5.50
N ASP A 95 21.15 17.90 6.00
CA ASP A 95 20.63 17.83 7.37
C ASP A 95 19.19 17.32 7.29
N TRP A 96 18.86 16.19 7.91
CA TRP A 96 17.55 15.56 7.77
C TRP A 96 17.11 14.85 9.04
N PHE A 97 15.80 14.66 9.17
CA PHE A 97 15.22 13.79 10.18
C PHE A 97 14.15 12.89 9.54
N VAL A 98 14.03 11.68 10.08
CA VAL A 98 13.06 10.66 9.71
C VAL A 98 12.41 10.15 10.99
N LEU A 99 11.09 10.18 11.03
CA LEU A 99 10.26 9.48 12.01
C LEU A 99 9.57 8.32 11.31
N SER A 100 9.88 7.10 11.71
CA SER A 100 9.29 5.86 11.22
C SER A 100 8.78 5.00 12.38
N LEU A 101 8.08 3.91 12.06
CA LEU A 101 7.93 2.78 12.95
C LEU A 101 8.95 1.69 12.58
N LYS A 102 9.41 0.97 13.60
CA LYS A 102 10.11 -0.31 13.45
C LYS A 102 9.69 -1.24 14.57
N ASP A 103 9.29 -2.46 14.24
CA ASP A 103 8.73 -3.43 15.18
C ASP A 103 7.57 -2.85 16.02
N GLY A 104 6.81 -1.91 15.44
CA GLY A 104 5.66 -1.21 16.02
C GLY A 104 5.98 -0.06 16.97
N VAL A 105 7.25 0.25 17.23
CA VAL A 105 7.66 1.38 18.09
C VAL A 105 8.23 2.54 17.25
N PRO A 106 8.12 3.80 17.71
CA PRO A 106 8.65 4.95 17.00
C PRO A 106 10.18 4.90 16.94
N LEU A 107 10.73 5.09 15.75
CA LEU A 107 12.16 5.17 15.45
C LEU A 107 12.45 6.55 14.86
N MET A 108 13.34 7.29 15.49
CA MET A 108 13.82 8.58 14.99
C MET A 108 15.25 8.44 14.50
N GLN A 109 15.51 8.86 13.26
CA GLN A 109 16.85 8.95 12.69
C GLN A 109 17.12 10.40 12.27
N ILE A 110 18.25 10.96 12.69
CA ILE A 110 18.63 12.35 12.42
C ILE A 110 20.06 12.38 11.91
N ASN A 111 20.29 13.09 10.81
CA ASN A 111 21.61 13.55 10.40
C ASN A 111 21.70 15.06 10.60
N LYS A 112 22.69 15.51 11.36
CA LYS A 112 22.98 16.92 11.53
C LYS A 112 24.48 17.13 11.39
N GLU A 113 24.90 17.86 10.35
CA GLU A 113 26.31 18.19 10.10
C GLU A 113 27.22 16.94 10.01
N GLY A 114 26.67 15.84 9.46
CA GLY A 114 27.37 14.55 9.32
C GLY A 114 27.40 13.70 10.60
N VAL A 115 26.80 14.18 11.70
CA VAL A 115 26.55 13.36 12.89
C VAL A 115 25.20 12.68 12.73
N LEU A 116 25.24 11.36 12.61
CA LEU A 116 24.08 10.51 12.39
C LEU A 116 23.70 9.80 13.68
N ILE A 117 22.44 9.92 14.09
CA ILE A 117 21.91 9.36 15.34
C ILE A 117 20.61 8.61 15.04
N SER A 118 20.43 7.46 15.67
CA SER A 118 19.20 6.68 15.63
C SER A 118 18.79 6.29 17.04
N VAL A 119 17.53 6.56 17.38
CA VAL A 119 16.94 6.24 18.70
C VAL A 119 15.57 5.63 18.46
N ALA A 120 15.31 4.48 19.08
CA ALA A 120 13.97 3.90 19.19
C ALA A 120 13.34 4.34 20.51
N GLY A 121 12.03 4.57 20.50
CA GLY A 121 11.28 5.03 21.67
C GLY A 121 10.13 4.10 22.03
N THR A 122 9.20 4.65 22.81
CA THR A 122 7.97 4.01 23.27
C THR A 122 6.84 5.04 23.25
N PRO A 123 5.55 4.65 23.29
CA PRO A 123 5.01 3.29 23.32
C PRO A 123 4.97 2.63 21.94
N ARG A 124 4.44 1.41 21.89
CA ARG A 124 4.04 0.74 20.63
C ARG A 124 2.81 1.46 20.06
N LEU A 125 2.81 1.76 18.76
CA LEU A 125 1.82 2.60 18.07
C LEU A 125 0.99 1.85 17.02
N ASN A 126 1.30 0.57 16.79
CA ASN A 126 0.63 -0.26 15.80
C ASN A 126 -0.56 -1.03 16.40
N ASP A 127 -1.38 -0.35 17.21
CA ASP A 127 -2.52 -0.95 17.93
C ASP A 127 -3.90 -0.62 17.29
N GLY A 128 -3.90 0.05 16.15
CA GLY A 128 -5.11 0.47 15.43
C GLY A 128 -5.83 1.66 16.07
N LYS A 129 -5.28 2.34 17.06
CA LYS A 129 -5.86 3.54 17.67
C LYS A 129 -5.19 4.81 17.19
N TRP A 130 -5.92 5.91 17.36
CA TRP A 130 -5.37 7.25 17.09
C TRP A 130 -4.49 7.69 18.25
N HIS A 131 -3.21 7.90 17.96
CA HIS A 131 -2.24 8.52 18.86
C HIS A 131 -1.98 9.96 18.44
N THR A 132 -1.84 10.87 19.40
CA THR A 132 -1.42 12.25 19.17
C THR A 132 0.11 12.33 19.27
N MET A 133 0.74 12.74 18.18
CA MET A 133 2.19 12.85 18.03
C MET A 133 2.59 14.32 18.05
N GLU A 134 3.53 14.71 18.92
CA GLU A 134 4.14 16.03 18.91
C GLU A 134 5.66 15.90 18.76
N VAL A 135 6.21 16.47 17.68
CA VAL A 135 7.65 16.54 17.43
C VAL A 135 8.09 17.98 17.66
N SER A 136 9.07 18.20 18.53
CA SER A 136 9.57 19.54 18.85
C SER A 136 11.09 19.62 18.90
N ASN A 137 11.64 20.76 18.48
CA ASN A 137 13.06 21.09 18.68
C ASN A 137 13.24 21.95 19.94
N GLN A 138 13.90 21.44 20.97
CA GLN A 138 14.15 22.12 22.23
C GLN A 138 15.65 22.24 22.48
N GLY A 139 16.21 23.37 22.03
CA GLY A 139 17.65 23.65 22.13
C GLY A 139 18.46 22.64 21.33
N LYS A 140 19.16 21.73 22.03
CA LYS A 140 19.96 20.67 21.38
C LYS A 140 19.19 19.35 21.26
N PHE A 141 17.90 19.32 21.57
CA PHE A 141 17.14 18.07 21.61
C PHE A 141 15.99 18.09 20.62
N VAL A 142 15.80 16.97 19.92
CA VAL A 142 14.54 16.69 19.22
C VAL A 142 13.74 15.75 20.10
N ILE A 143 12.51 16.15 20.43
CA ILE A 143 11.64 15.44 21.35
C ILE A 143 10.39 15.00 20.58
N LEU A 144 10.07 13.70 20.69
CA LEU A 144 8.77 13.17 20.35
C LEU A 144 7.98 12.91 21.64
N GLU A 145 6.79 13.50 21.71
CA GLU A 145 5.79 13.20 22.73
C GLU A 145 4.63 12.43 22.08
N VAL A 146 4.13 11.42 22.80
CA VAL A 146 3.01 10.57 22.36
C VAL A 146 1.92 10.64 23.41
N ASP A 147 0.72 11.05 23.01
CA ASP A 147 -0.47 11.15 23.86
C ASP A 147 -0.28 11.98 25.15
N GLY A 148 0.54 13.04 25.08
CA GLY A 148 0.84 13.88 26.24
C GLY A 148 1.87 13.26 27.20
N THR A 149 2.47 12.12 26.84
CA THR A 149 3.50 11.42 27.62
C THR A 149 4.80 11.36 26.83
N GLY A 150 5.93 11.50 27.53
CA GLY A 150 7.24 11.51 26.87
C GLY A 150 7.46 10.23 26.05
N GLY A 151 7.80 10.38 24.77
CA GLY A 151 8.00 9.25 23.86
C GLY A 151 9.47 8.98 23.53
N LEU A 152 10.20 10.01 23.12
CA LEU A 152 11.57 9.90 22.66
C LEU A 152 12.30 11.25 22.81
N VAL A 153 13.56 11.22 23.24
CA VAL A 153 14.42 12.41 23.30
C VAL A 153 15.74 12.10 22.61
N VAL A 154 16.07 12.82 21.54
CA VAL A 154 17.34 12.72 20.82
C VAL A 154 18.19 13.95 21.08
N GLY A 155 19.37 13.77 21.67
CA GLY A 155 20.36 14.83 21.79
C GLY A 155 21.13 15.01 20.48
N MET A 156 21.14 16.23 19.94
CA MET A 156 21.93 16.63 18.78
C MET A 156 23.24 17.25 19.26
N HIS A 157 24.36 16.70 18.79
CA HIS A 157 25.67 17.33 18.93
C HIS A 157 25.95 18.18 17.68
N SER A 158 25.52 19.44 17.69
CA SER A 158 25.95 20.40 16.66
C SER A 158 27.28 21.04 17.05
N LYS A 159 28.16 21.22 16.04
CA LYS A 159 29.40 21.98 16.18
C LYS A 159 29.14 23.49 16.07
N GLN A 160 27.99 23.89 15.51
CA GLN A 160 27.55 25.28 15.45
C GLN A 160 26.92 25.73 16.76
N ILE A 161 27.30 26.94 17.18
CA ILE A 161 26.79 27.60 18.40
C ILE A 161 25.48 28.35 18.10
N GLU A 162 25.23 28.70 16.84
CA GLU A 162 24.05 29.43 16.36
C GLU A 162 23.23 28.60 15.37
N GLU A 163 21.90 28.68 15.48
CA GLU A 163 20.99 28.09 14.52
C GLU A 163 21.04 28.86 13.19
N VAL A 164 21.31 28.14 12.10
CA VAL A 164 21.28 28.72 10.75
C VAL A 164 19.82 28.98 10.37
N ILE A 165 19.39 30.24 10.46
CA ILE A 165 18.04 30.71 10.08
C ILE A 165 17.86 30.96 8.57
N HIS A 166 18.87 30.66 7.77
CA HIS A 166 18.88 30.86 6.32
C HIS A 166 18.84 29.53 5.57
N GLY A 167 17.95 29.43 4.58
CA GLY A 167 17.78 28.23 3.76
C GLY A 167 16.33 27.82 3.65
N LYS A 168 16.12 26.62 3.12
CA LYS A 168 14.80 26.02 2.94
C LYS A 168 14.66 24.78 3.82
N LEU A 169 13.48 24.63 4.43
CA LEU A 169 13.00 23.41 5.04
C LEU A 169 12.06 22.71 4.06
N ARG A 170 12.25 21.42 3.87
CA ARG A 170 11.31 20.55 3.16
C ARG A 170 10.69 19.59 4.15
N LEU A 171 9.37 19.44 4.10
CA LEU A 171 8.62 18.47 4.91
C LEU A 171 7.85 17.55 3.97
N SER A 172 7.72 16.27 4.32
CA SER A 172 6.89 15.33 3.57
C SER A 172 6.24 14.24 4.42
N LEU A 173 5.14 13.72 3.89
CA LEU A 173 4.45 12.52 4.38
C LEU A 173 4.36 11.48 3.26
N GLY A 174 4.32 10.21 3.65
CA GLY A 174 4.21 9.07 2.74
C GLY A 174 5.50 8.78 1.96
N GLY A 175 6.56 9.57 2.14
CA GLY A 175 7.85 9.39 1.47
C GLY A 175 8.87 10.42 1.96
N MET A 176 10.10 10.31 1.47
CA MET A 176 11.26 11.13 1.86
C MET A 176 12.06 11.61 0.64
N LEU A 177 12.90 12.63 0.84
CA LEU A 177 13.67 13.27 -0.24
C LEU A 177 15.17 12.95 -0.20
N ILE A 178 15.57 11.96 0.61
CA ILE A 178 16.92 11.39 0.63
C ILE A 178 16.88 9.92 0.17
N GLY A 179 18.03 9.42 -0.30
CA GLY A 179 18.21 8.00 -0.56
C GLY A 179 18.36 7.19 0.73
N LYS A 180 17.88 5.94 0.69
CA LYS A 180 17.87 5.02 1.84
C LYS A 180 19.26 4.72 2.38
N GLU A 181 20.28 4.79 1.52
CA GLU A 181 21.69 4.57 1.86
C GLU A 181 22.25 5.57 2.89
N LYS A 182 21.57 6.71 3.11
CA LYS A 182 21.95 7.66 4.16
C LYS A 182 21.55 7.22 5.58
N MET A 183 20.67 6.23 5.72
CA MET A 183 20.10 5.83 7.02
C MET A 183 20.95 4.80 7.77
N ILE A 184 21.00 4.88 9.10
CA ILE A 184 21.66 3.86 9.96
C ILE A 184 20.85 2.57 9.90
N VAL A 185 19.57 2.70 10.19
CA VAL A 185 18.64 1.59 10.29
C VAL A 185 17.77 1.60 9.05
N GLN A 186 17.96 0.60 8.20
CA GLN A 186 17.10 0.36 7.05
C GLN A 186 15.73 -0.15 7.54
N PHE A 187 14.68 0.25 6.83
CA PHE A 187 13.29 -0.12 7.06
C PHE A 187 12.52 -0.04 5.74
N ASN A 188 11.38 -0.72 5.64
CA ASN A 188 10.44 -0.58 4.54
C ASN A 188 9.67 0.75 4.68
N PRO A 189 9.68 1.66 3.69
CA PRO A 189 9.03 2.96 3.81
C PRO A 189 7.51 2.91 3.70
N LYS A 190 6.95 1.82 3.16
CA LYS A 190 5.50 1.65 3.03
C LYS A 190 4.87 1.73 4.41
N MET A 191 3.74 2.40 4.49
CA MET A 191 3.04 2.61 5.75
C MET A 191 1.55 2.53 5.50
N ASP A 192 0.95 1.41 5.88
CA ASP A 192 -0.50 1.25 5.96
C ASP A 192 -1.04 2.01 7.18
N GLY A 193 -0.99 3.34 7.09
CA GLY A 193 -1.27 4.23 8.21
C GLY A 193 -1.93 5.51 7.76
N CYS A 194 -2.61 6.15 8.72
CA CYS A 194 -3.36 7.37 8.49
C CYS A 194 -2.83 8.51 9.35
N VAL A 195 -2.71 9.69 8.74
CA VAL A 195 -2.35 10.95 9.42
C VAL A 195 -3.50 11.93 9.29
N ARG A 196 -3.81 12.68 10.35
CA ARG A 196 -4.80 13.77 10.31
C ARG A 196 -4.48 14.88 11.30
N LYS A 197 -5.20 16.01 11.19
CA LYS A 197 -5.10 17.17 12.09
C LYS A 197 -3.65 17.68 12.19
N GLY A 198 -2.92 17.65 11.09
CA GLY A 198 -1.55 18.13 11.01
C GLY A 198 -1.46 19.64 11.24
N ASN A 199 -0.60 20.02 12.19
CA ASN A 199 -0.08 21.36 12.37
C ASN A 199 1.45 21.26 12.26
N TRP A 200 2.01 21.83 11.20
CA TRP A 200 3.41 21.64 10.83
C TRP A 200 4.17 22.93 11.07
N LEU A 201 4.84 23.04 12.23
CA LEU A 201 5.60 24.24 12.62
C LEU A 201 4.77 25.55 12.56
N ASN A 202 3.46 25.45 12.79
CA ASN A 202 2.51 26.57 12.66
C ASN A 202 2.57 27.27 11.28
N LEU A 203 2.94 26.53 10.25
CA LEU A 203 3.00 27.03 8.88
C LEU A 203 1.61 26.97 8.24
N THR A 204 1.26 28.02 7.51
CA THR A 204 -0.01 28.12 6.77
C THR A 204 0.14 27.84 5.28
N VAL A 205 1.36 27.52 4.82
CA VAL A 205 1.61 27.22 3.41
C VAL A 205 0.88 25.94 3.01
N PRO A 206 0.30 25.88 1.80
CA PRO A 206 -0.27 24.65 1.29
C PRO A 206 0.81 23.58 1.10
N TRP A 207 0.37 22.34 1.17
CA TRP A 207 1.14 21.18 0.78
C TRP A 207 0.82 20.82 -0.66
N VAL A 208 1.75 20.16 -1.32
CA VAL A 208 1.63 19.73 -2.70
C VAL A 208 1.49 18.22 -2.73
N ALA A 209 0.40 17.73 -3.33
CA ALA A 209 0.15 16.31 -3.53
C ALA A 209 0.72 15.83 -4.87
N GLU A 210 1.38 14.68 -4.86
CA GLU A 210 1.87 14.00 -6.08
C GLU A 210 0.81 13.04 -6.65
N ALA A 211 -0.24 12.73 -5.88
CA ALA A 211 -1.41 11.97 -6.33
C ALA A 211 -2.54 12.91 -6.80
N ASP A 212 -3.29 12.46 -7.82
CA ASP A 212 -4.43 13.22 -8.37
C ASP A 212 -5.53 13.45 -7.31
N GLU A 213 -5.80 12.42 -6.49
CA GLU A 213 -6.73 12.46 -5.37
C GLU A 213 -6.16 11.74 -4.16
N LEU A 214 -6.27 12.33 -2.97
CA LEU A 214 -5.89 11.67 -1.72
C LEU A 214 -7.02 10.73 -1.29
N GLN A 215 -6.67 9.47 -1.04
CA GLN A 215 -7.61 8.48 -0.55
C GLN A 215 -8.00 8.78 0.91
N PRO A 216 -9.31 8.72 1.23
CA PRO A 216 -9.74 8.87 2.60
C PRO A 216 -9.33 7.67 3.44
N CYS A 217 -9.16 7.91 4.74
CA CYS A 217 -9.00 6.84 5.71
C CYS A 217 -10.36 6.26 6.09
N TYR A 218 -10.45 4.92 6.19
CA TYR A 218 -11.63 4.26 6.77
C TYR A 218 -11.84 4.73 8.21
N GLU A 219 -13.10 4.89 8.61
CA GLU A 219 -13.43 5.37 9.95
C GLU A 219 -12.98 4.36 11.02
N ASN A 220 -13.38 3.11 10.84
CA ASN A 220 -13.01 1.97 11.69
C ASN A 220 -12.12 1.00 10.90
N ILE A 221 -11.14 0.44 11.59
CA ILE A 221 -10.22 -0.55 11.03
C ILE A 221 -10.03 -1.70 12.01
N GLN A 222 -9.73 -2.88 11.47
CA GLN A 222 -9.33 -4.08 12.20
C GLN A 222 -8.08 -4.70 11.55
N PRO A 223 -7.32 -5.56 12.27
CA PRO A 223 -6.18 -6.25 11.68
C PRO A 223 -6.59 -7.16 10.51
N GLY A 224 -5.78 -7.18 9.45
CA GLY A 224 -5.97 -8.06 8.30
C GLY A 224 -5.45 -7.43 7.01
N SER A 225 -5.50 -8.16 5.90
CA SER A 225 -5.11 -7.68 4.59
C SER A 225 -6.34 -7.40 3.73
N TYR A 226 -6.50 -6.15 3.29
CA TYR A 226 -7.67 -5.70 2.54
C TYR A 226 -7.40 -5.54 1.05
N PHE A 227 -8.29 -6.12 0.26
CA PHE A 227 -8.30 -6.06 -1.19
C PHE A 227 -9.59 -5.37 -1.65
N PRO A 228 -9.49 -4.23 -2.37
CA PRO A 228 -10.67 -3.44 -2.77
C PRO A 228 -11.25 -3.83 -4.14
N GLY A 229 -10.87 -4.97 -4.72
CA GLY A 229 -11.32 -5.39 -6.05
C GLY A 229 -10.51 -4.83 -7.22
N THR A 230 -9.33 -4.28 -6.97
CA THR A 230 -8.46 -3.67 -8.00
C THR A 230 -6.99 -4.04 -7.89
N GLY A 231 -6.60 -4.84 -6.89
CA GLY A 231 -5.20 -5.06 -6.56
C GLY A 231 -4.89 -6.50 -6.18
N PHE A 232 -3.59 -6.79 -6.14
CA PHE A 232 -3.03 -8.11 -5.88
C PHE A 232 -1.61 -7.98 -5.28
N ALA A 233 -1.07 -9.10 -4.81
CA ALA A 233 0.33 -9.23 -4.39
C ALA A 233 0.94 -10.52 -4.98
N ILE A 234 2.12 -10.42 -5.60
CA ILE A 234 2.86 -11.54 -6.20
C ILE A 234 4.15 -11.80 -5.43
N PHE A 235 4.39 -13.06 -5.12
CA PHE A 235 5.58 -13.58 -4.46
C PHE A 235 6.27 -14.61 -5.37
N ASN A 236 7.60 -14.70 -5.27
CA ASN A 236 8.32 -15.81 -5.85
C ASN A 236 8.13 -17.02 -4.94
N THR A 237 7.78 -18.17 -5.50
CA THR A 237 7.57 -19.37 -4.68
C THR A 237 8.86 -19.89 -4.06
N SER A 238 10.01 -19.58 -4.66
CA SER A 238 11.34 -19.88 -4.16
C SER A 238 11.71 -19.18 -2.85
N ASP A 239 10.97 -18.13 -2.46
CA ASP A 239 11.12 -17.47 -1.15
C ASP A 239 10.60 -18.35 0.00
N PHE A 240 9.81 -19.38 -0.30
CA PHE A 240 9.21 -20.28 0.67
C PHE A 240 9.95 -21.62 0.74
N GLN A 241 10.30 -22.05 1.96
CA GLN A 241 10.96 -23.33 2.16
C GLN A 241 10.02 -24.50 1.85
N ILE A 242 10.46 -25.38 0.94
CA ILE A 242 9.79 -26.63 0.63
C ILE A 242 10.25 -27.69 1.63
N ASP A 243 9.30 -28.35 2.29
CA ASP A 243 9.55 -29.60 3.00
C ASP A 243 9.39 -30.73 1.98
N GLU A 244 10.45 -31.46 1.62
CA GLU A 244 10.35 -32.48 0.56
C GLU A 244 9.44 -33.66 0.96
N ASP A 245 9.30 -33.94 2.27
CA ASP A 245 8.47 -35.03 2.78
C ASP A 245 7.00 -34.59 2.97
N HIS A 246 6.78 -33.34 3.37
CA HIS A 246 5.45 -32.83 3.71
C HIS A 246 4.87 -31.85 2.68
N GLY A 247 5.64 -31.39 1.71
CA GLY A 247 5.24 -30.40 0.72
C GLY A 247 5.11 -28.97 1.26
N VAL A 248 4.27 -28.15 0.65
CA VAL A 248 4.02 -26.75 1.03
C VAL A 248 2.59 -26.55 1.51
N ARG A 249 2.43 -25.89 2.66
CA ARG A 249 1.12 -25.56 3.24
C ARG A 249 0.85 -24.06 3.20
N ILE A 250 -0.28 -23.68 2.60
CA ILE A 250 -0.87 -22.34 2.68
C ILE A 250 -2.11 -22.40 3.56
N GLU A 251 -2.29 -21.41 4.42
CA GLU A 251 -3.49 -21.27 5.25
C GLU A 251 -4.03 -19.85 5.16
N LEU A 252 -5.34 -19.74 4.97
CA LEU A 252 -6.07 -18.47 4.89
C LEU A 252 -7.14 -18.44 5.97
N TRP A 253 -7.31 -17.29 6.60
CA TRP A 253 -8.38 -17.02 7.55
C TRP A 253 -9.19 -15.81 7.15
N GLY A 254 -10.50 -15.85 7.40
CA GLY A 254 -11.39 -14.71 7.25
C GLY A 254 -12.85 -15.09 7.18
N ASP A 255 -13.72 -14.09 7.23
CA ASP A 255 -15.11 -14.23 6.80
C ASP A 255 -15.18 -14.23 5.27
N PHE A 256 -14.86 -15.39 4.71
CA PHE A 256 -14.90 -15.62 3.28
C PHE A 256 -16.29 -15.33 2.69
N SER A 257 -17.38 -15.38 3.47
CA SER A 257 -18.74 -15.14 2.96
C SER A 257 -18.95 -13.70 2.48
N GLN A 258 -18.06 -12.78 2.85
CA GLN A 258 -18.04 -11.39 2.42
C GLN A 258 -17.05 -11.13 1.27
N MET A 259 -16.43 -12.19 0.72
CA MET A 259 -15.40 -12.06 -0.31
C MET A 259 -15.92 -12.41 -1.71
N ASP A 260 -15.42 -11.69 -2.70
CA ASP A 260 -15.68 -11.95 -4.12
C ASP A 260 -14.38 -11.82 -4.92
N GLY A 261 -14.10 -12.74 -5.84
CA GLY A 261 -12.91 -12.72 -6.69
C GLY A 261 -11.82 -13.73 -6.28
N THR A 262 -10.64 -13.59 -6.87
CA THR A 262 -9.56 -14.59 -6.75
C THR A 262 -8.79 -14.42 -5.45
N LEU A 263 -8.88 -15.40 -4.54
CA LEU A 263 -8.13 -15.37 -3.27
C LEU A 263 -6.65 -15.62 -3.50
N LEU A 264 -6.35 -16.69 -4.24
CA LEU A 264 -4.98 -17.05 -4.57
C LEU A 264 -4.88 -17.74 -5.92
N SER A 265 -3.71 -17.65 -6.52
CA SER A 265 -3.34 -18.42 -7.70
C SER A 265 -1.85 -18.76 -7.69
N ILE A 266 -1.50 -19.90 -8.28
CA ILE A 266 -0.12 -20.40 -8.37
C ILE A 266 0.15 -20.83 -9.80
N LYS A 267 1.30 -20.40 -10.32
CA LYS A 267 1.79 -20.70 -11.66
C LYS A 267 3.27 -21.11 -11.57
N ALA A 268 3.69 -22.10 -12.35
CA ALA A 268 5.11 -22.40 -12.53
C ALA A 268 5.68 -21.53 -13.65
N ASP A 269 6.97 -21.18 -13.58
CA ASP A 269 7.59 -20.29 -14.57
C ASP A 269 7.47 -20.85 -16.00
N GLY A 270 6.98 -20.03 -16.94
CA GLY A 270 6.73 -20.44 -18.32
C GLY A 270 5.66 -21.54 -18.53
N GLU A 271 4.94 -21.97 -17.49
CA GLU A 271 3.83 -22.93 -17.59
C GLU A 271 2.45 -22.28 -17.39
N GLU A 272 1.39 -23.06 -17.63
CA GLU A 272 0.02 -22.66 -17.32
C GLU A 272 -0.26 -22.62 -15.81
N LEU A 273 -1.38 -21.99 -15.46
CA LEU A 273 -1.91 -21.93 -14.10
C LEU A 273 -2.02 -23.33 -13.48
N VAL A 274 -1.33 -23.53 -12.35
CA VAL A 274 -1.30 -24.81 -11.64
C VAL A 274 -2.50 -24.95 -10.71
N PHE A 275 -2.83 -23.86 -10.01
CA PHE A 275 -3.91 -23.86 -9.04
C PHE A 275 -4.50 -22.46 -8.84
N SER A 276 -5.80 -22.36 -8.62
CA SER A 276 -6.45 -21.13 -8.14
C SER A 276 -7.65 -21.40 -7.24
N VAL A 277 -7.96 -20.40 -6.42
CA VAL A 277 -9.14 -20.36 -5.55
C VAL A 277 -9.88 -19.05 -5.79
N VAL A 278 -11.16 -19.17 -6.16
CA VAL A 278 -12.03 -18.02 -6.45
C VAL A 278 -13.26 -18.08 -5.54
N ALA A 279 -13.53 -17.00 -4.81
CA ALA A 279 -14.77 -16.81 -4.06
C ALA A 279 -15.84 -16.12 -4.93
N ASP A 280 -17.09 -16.49 -4.72
CA ASP A 280 -18.26 -15.80 -5.25
C ASP A 280 -19.23 -15.46 -4.10
N ASN A 281 -19.40 -14.16 -3.87
CA ASN A 281 -20.24 -13.66 -2.78
C ASN A 281 -21.75 -13.85 -3.06
N ASN A 282 -22.14 -13.93 -4.33
CA ASN A 282 -23.54 -14.12 -4.72
C ASN A 282 -24.00 -15.55 -4.49
N THR A 283 -23.20 -16.52 -4.94
CA THR A 283 -23.52 -17.95 -4.82
C THR A 283 -23.08 -18.53 -3.47
N LYS A 284 -22.20 -17.83 -2.75
CA LYS A 284 -21.51 -18.28 -1.53
C LYS A 284 -20.71 -19.55 -1.79
N ASP A 285 -20.10 -19.63 -2.96
CA ASP A 285 -19.29 -20.77 -3.39
C ASP A 285 -17.83 -20.39 -3.53
N PHE A 286 -16.97 -21.37 -3.26
CA PHE A 286 -15.57 -21.38 -3.65
C PHE A 286 -15.38 -22.31 -4.83
N THR A 287 -14.71 -21.82 -5.87
CA THR A 287 -14.26 -22.61 -7.00
C THR A 287 -12.75 -22.82 -6.90
N PHE A 288 -12.36 -24.09 -6.86
CA PHE A 288 -10.98 -24.55 -6.86
C PHE A 288 -10.68 -25.11 -8.24
N THR A 289 -9.70 -24.54 -8.90
CA THR A 289 -9.24 -25.02 -10.21
C THR A 289 -7.83 -25.55 -10.05
N SER A 290 -7.61 -26.81 -10.40
CA SER A 290 -6.30 -27.46 -10.46
C SER A 290 -6.12 -28.03 -11.85
N ARG A 291 -5.41 -27.31 -12.72
CA ARG A 291 -5.27 -27.66 -14.15
C ARG A 291 -6.66 -27.83 -14.79
N GLU A 292 -7.02 -29.04 -15.20
CA GLU A 292 -8.31 -29.36 -15.83
C GLU A 292 -9.43 -29.69 -14.83
N GLU A 293 -9.08 -29.95 -13.56
CA GLU A 293 -10.06 -30.30 -12.54
C GLU A 293 -10.64 -29.04 -11.88
N VAL A 294 -11.98 -28.98 -11.82
CA VAL A 294 -12.72 -27.90 -11.17
C VAL A 294 -13.61 -28.48 -10.09
N LEU A 295 -13.51 -27.92 -8.89
CA LEU A 295 -14.30 -28.31 -7.73
C LEU A 295 -14.97 -27.08 -7.12
N THR A 296 -16.25 -27.21 -6.76
CA THR A 296 -17.02 -26.13 -6.16
C THR A 296 -17.52 -26.55 -4.79
N MET A 297 -17.40 -25.66 -3.79
CA MET A 297 -17.83 -25.91 -2.42
C MET A 297 -18.51 -24.70 -1.82
N LYS A 298 -19.45 -24.93 -0.89
CA LYS A 298 -20.06 -23.85 -0.12
C LYS A 298 -19.07 -23.23 0.86
N ASN A 299 -19.19 -21.91 0.99
CA ASN A 299 -18.36 -21.06 1.81
C ASN A 299 -18.92 -20.94 3.23
N THR A 300 -18.59 -21.93 4.07
CA THR A 300 -19.13 -22.09 5.43
C THR A 300 -18.06 -22.13 6.53
N PHE A 301 -16.79 -21.93 6.15
CA PHE A 301 -15.63 -22.10 7.01
C PHE A 301 -14.92 -20.77 7.24
N LYS A 302 -14.11 -20.69 8.31
CA LYS A 302 -13.29 -19.51 8.62
C LYS A 302 -11.81 -19.70 8.32
N ARG A 303 -11.40 -20.95 8.10
CA ARG A 303 -10.01 -21.32 7.78
C ARG A 303 -9.97 -22.30 6.61
N LEU A 304 -9.17 -21.95 5.62
CA LEU A 304 -8.86 -22.76 4.45
C LEU A 304 -7.40 -23.17 4.51
N GLN A 305 -7.12 -24.46 4.49
CA GLN A 305 -5.77 -25.01 4.42
C GLN A 305 -5.58 -25.71 3.08
N ILE A 306 -4.51 -25.37 2.36
CA ILE A 306 -4.15 -25.96 1.08
C ILE A 306 -2.74 -26.53 1.20
N LYS A 307 -2.60 -27.82 0.93
CA LYS A 307 -1.35 -28.56 1.04
C LYS A 307 -0.96 -29.10 -0.33
N PHE A 308 0.13 -28.56 -0.88
CA PHE A 308 0.75 -29.00 -2.12
C PHE A 308 1.79 -30.07 -1.80
N GLN A 309 1.53 -31.31 -2.16
CA GLN A 309 2.49 -32.41 -2.07
C GLN A 309 3.00 -32.74 -3.47
N LYS A 310 4.00 -33.61 -3.57
CA LYS A 310 4.61 -34.00 -4.86
C LYS A 310 3.55 -34.41 -5.89
N ASP A 311 2.70 -35.37 -5.53
CA ASP A 311 1.77 -36.01 -6.47
C ASP A 311 0.29 -35.73 -6.12
N SER A 312 0.02 -34.83 -5.17
CA SER A 312 -1.35 -34.52 -4.76
C SER A 312 -1.48 -33.13 -4.15
N LEU A 313 -2.64 -32.52 -4.37
CA LEU A 313 -3.10 -31.33 -3.68
C LEU A 313 -4.18 -31.73 -2.69
N ARG A 314 -4.06 -31.33 -1.42
CA ARG A 314 -5.11 -31.54 -0.41
C ARG A 314 -5.62 -30.19 0.08
N VAL A 315 -6.93 -29.99 -0.01
CA VAL A 315 -7.60 -28.83 0.56
C VAL A 315 -8.42 -29.30 1.75
N VAL A 316 -8.23 -28.64 2.89
CA VAL A 316 -8.93 -28.93 4.14
C VAL A 316 -9.65 -27.65 4.57
N LYS A 317 -10.96 -27.74 4.71
CA LYS A 317 -11.75 -26.68 5.33
C LYS A 317 -11.93 -26.98 6.81
N HIS A 318 -11.77 -25.96 7.64
CA HIS A 318 -12.02 -26.06 9.08
C HIS A 318 -13.30 -25.28 9.42
N GLU A 319 -14.35 -26.01 9.76
CA GLU A 319 -15.59 -25.49 10.34
C GLU A 319 -15.54 -25.64 11.87
N ASP A 320 -16.41 -24.94 12.60
CA ASP A 320 -16.40 -24.91 14.06
C ASP A 320 -16.56 -26.31 14.71
N GLU A 321 -17.22 -27.26 14.02
CA GLU A 321 -17.49 -28.62 14.52
C GLU A 321 -17.06 -29.75 13.57
N SER A 322 -16.54 -29.45 12.37
CA SER A 322 -16.13 -30.48 11.41
C SER A 322 -15.02 -30.02 10.47
N SER A 323 -14.25 -30.97 9.94
CA SER A 323 -13.33 -30.70 8.84
C SER A 323 -13.69 -31.60 7.67
N ALA A 324 -13.92 -31.00 6.50
CA ALA A 324 -13.97 -31.76 5.27
C ALA A 324 -12.68 -31.56 4.49
N ASP A 325 -12.20 -32.62 3.87
CA ASP A 325 -11.04 -32.57 3.00
C ASP A 325 -11.39 -33.13 1.63
N PHE A 326 -10.67 -32.63 0.62
CA PHE A 326 -10.60 -33.27 -0.67
C PHE A 326 -9.16 -33.30 -1.15
N SER A 327 -8.85 -34.32 -1.94
CA SER A 327 -7.56 -34.51 -2.56
C SER A 327 -7.71 -34.57 -4.07
N VAL A 328 -6.98 -33.73 -4.78
CA VAL A 328 -6.79 -33.80 -6.22
C VAL A 328 -5.44 -34.47 -6.47
N SER A 329 -5.41 -35.50 -7.32
CA SER A 329 -4.15 -36.17 -7.68
C SER A 329 -3.49 -35.42 -8.82
N ALA A 330 -2.17 -35.28 -8.78
CA ALA A 330 -1.43 -34.85 -9.95
C ALA A 330 -1.59 -35.94 -11.02
N GLY A 331 -2.05 -35.58 -12.21
CA GLY A 331 -2.01 -36.48 -13.36
C GLY A 331 -0.59 -37.03 -13.62
N SER A 332 -0.47 -37.98 -14.54
CA SER A 332 0.70 -38.87 -14.63
C SER A 332 2.08 -38.25 -14.90
N ASN A 333 2.25 -36.92 -15.07
CA ASN A 333 3.51 -36.35 -15.56
C ASN A 333 4.01 -35.04 -14.93
N THR A 334 3.35 -34.41 -13.94
CA THR A 334 3.87 -33.14 -13.38
C THR A 334 3.61 -32.99 -11.87
N SER A 335 4.70 -32.86 -11.11
CA SER A 335 4.66 -32.65 -9.65
C SER A 335 4.18 -31.23 -9.32
N TYR A 336 3.25 -31.08 -8.35
CA TYR A 336 2.85 -29.73 -7.89
C TYR A 336 4.01 -28.95 -7.28
N LEU A 337 5.05 -29.64 -6.80
CA LEU A 337 6.24 -28.99 -6.23
C LEU A 337 7.14 -28.34 -7.28
N SER A 338 6.95 -28.58 -8.59
CA SER A 338 7.69 -27.83 -9.62
C SER A 338 7.34 -26.34 -9.56
N ALA A 339 6.06 -26.01 -9.41
CA ALA A 339 5.57 -24.64 -9.27
C ALA A 339 6.10 -23.92 -8.03
N TRP A 340 6.51 -24.68 -7.02
CA TRP A 340 7.09 -24.15 -5.79
C TRP A 340 8.60 -23.92 -5.87
N ARG A 341 9.30 -24.59 -6.80
CA ARG A 341 10.75 -24.42 -6.98
C ARG A 341 11.06 -23.16 -7.78
N ASP A 342 10.28 -22.91 -8.82
CA ASP A 342 10.49 -21.77 -9.72
C ASP A 342 9.14 -21.32 -10.30
N GLY A 343 8.44 -20.47 -9.55
CA GLY A 343 7.11 -20.03 -9.92
C GLY A 343 6.63 -18.83 -9.12
N HIS A 344 5.36 -18.53 -9.26
CA HIS A 344 4.71 -17.34 -8.72
C HIS A 344 3.48 -17.72 -7.91
N LEU A 345 3.34 -17.12 -6.73
CA LEU A 345 2.14 -17.15 -5.89
C LEU A 345 1.53 -15.74 -5.91
N ALA A 346 0.31 -15.62 -6.40
CA ALA A 346 -0.46 -14.38 -6.28
C ALA A 346 -1.54 -14.52 -5.21
N ILE A 347 -1.71 -13.47 -4.42
CA ILE A 347 -2.84 -13.27 -3.51
C ILE A 347 -3.68 -12.11 -4.04
N GLY A 348 -5.00 -12.30 -4.06
CA GLY A 348 -5.95 -11.28 -4.50
C GLY A 348 -6.13 -11.14 -6.01
N GLY A 349 -5.46 -11.97 -6.82
CA GLY A 349 -5.51 -11.92 -8.27
C GLY A 349 -5.22 -13.28 -8.92
N LEU A 350 -5.64 -13.41 -10.18
CA LEU A 350 -5.44 -14.62 -11.00
C LEU A 350 -4.25 -14.44 -11.94
N LEU A 351 -3.18 -15.21 -11.77
CA LEU A 351 -2.01 -15.17 -12.66
C LEU A 351 -2.40 -15.52 -14.11
N GLY A 352 -1.95 -14.69 -15.05
CA GLY A 352 -2.18 -14.78 -16.49
C GLY A 352 -1.02 -15.41 -17.26
N GLU A 353 -0.97 -15.12 -18.58
CA GLU A 353 0.01 -15.73 -19.48
C GLU A 353 1.45 -15.26 -19.23
N ASN A 354 1.65 -13.98 -18.89
CA ASN A 354 2.97 -13.47 -18.49
C ASN A 354 3.17 -13.55 -16.95
N ASP A 355 4.42 -13.49 -16.49
CA ASP A 355 4.77 -13.71 -15.08
C ASP A 355 4.30 -12.60 -14.13
N ASP A 356 4.10 -11.39 -14.68
CA ASP A 356 3.51 -10.24 -13.99
C ASP A 356 2.08 -9.93 -14.44
N ASP A 357 1.53 -10.71 -15.38
CA ASP A 357 0.17 -10.51 -15.83
C ASP A 357 -0.80 -11.13 -14.83
N VAL A 358 -1.76 -10.32 -14.38
CA VAL A 358 -2.82 -10.77 -13.49
C VAL A 358 -4.13 -10.43 -14.19
N GLY A 359 -4.91 -11.46 -14.46
CA GLY A 359 -6.18 -11.37 -15.17
C GLY A 359 -7.26 -10.60 -14.40
N SER A 360 -8.48 -10.69 -14.90
CA SER A 360 -9.66 -10.08 -14.25
C SER A 360 -10.14 -10.87 -13.02
N LYS A 361 -11.03 -10.27 -12.21
CA LYS A 361 -11.58 -10.81 -10.94
C LYS A 361 -10.62 -10.71 -9.74
N PHE A 362 -10.14 -9.51 -9.48
CA PHE A 362 -9.42 -9.20 -8.24
C PHE A 362 -10.31 -9.40 -7.02
N LEU A 363 -9.68 -9.80 -5.92
CA LEU A 363 -10.37 -9.99 -4.65
C LEU A 363 -10.95 -8.67 -4.15
N THR A 364 -12.21 -8.72 -3.76
CA THR A 364 -12.87 -7.74 -2.91
C THR A 364 -13.13 -8.42 -1.58
N GLY A 365 -12.47 -7.97 -0.51
CA GLY A 365 -12.62 -8.58 0.81
C GLY A 365 -11.42 -8.37 1.73
N CYS A 366 -11.52 -8.94 2.94
CA CYS A 366 -10.48 -8.85 3.96
C CYS A 366 -10.04 -10.25 4.40
N LEU A 367 -8.76 -10.58 4.22
CA LEU A 367 -8.15 -11.77 4.80
C LEU A 367 -7.64 -11.43 6.20
N GLU A 368 -8.17 -12.08 7.24
CA GLU A 368 -7.72 -11.87 8.62
C GLU A 368 -6.27 -12.31 8.81
N LYS A 369 -5.89 -13.40 8.14
CA LYS A 369 -4.55 -13.97 8.24
C LYS A 369 -4.19 -14.78 6.99
N ILE A 370 -2.92 -14.71 6.61
CA ILE A 370 -2.33 -15.52 5.55
C ILE A 370 -1.06 -16.16 6.12
N GLN A 371 -0.93 -17.48 5.99
CA GLN A 371 0.30 -18.18 6.37
C GLN A 371 0.81 -19.08 5.24
N VAL A 372 2.13 -19.12 5.11
CA VAL A 372 2.85 -20.10 4.29
C VAL A 372 3.84 -20.84 5.18
N GLN A 373 3.73 -22.17 5.23
CA GLN A 373 4.53 -23.03 6.12
C GLN A 373 4.48 -22.62 7.59
N GLY A 374 3.33 -22.13 8.06
CA GLY A 374 3.11 -21.70 9.45
C GLY A 374 3.74 -20.34 9.80
N LYS A 375 4.33 -19.63 8.84
CA LYS A 375 4.80 -18.25 9.00
C LYS A 375 3.78 -17.28 8.40
N ASP A 376 3.56 -16.16 9.07
CA ASP A 376 2.66 -15.10 8.59
C ASP A 376 3.25 -14.48 7.32
N LEU A 377 2.43 -14.39 6.27
CA LEU A 377 2.83 -13.81 4.99
C LEU A 377 2.51 -12.32 5.00
N ASP A 378 3.53 -11.49 5.12
CA ASP A 378 3.39 -10.04 5.00
C ASP A 378 3.31 -9.65 3.52
N LEU A 379 2.22 -8.98 3.13
CA LEU A 379 2.02 -8.52 1.76
C LEU A 379 3.02 -7.44 1.34
N ASP A 380 3.64 -6.74 2.29
CA ASP A 380 4.67 -5.75 1.99
C ASP A 380 5.99 -6.36 1.51
N SER A 381 6.22 -7.65 1.78
CA SER A 381 7.38 -8.39 1.25
C SER A 381 7.15 -8.96 -0.15
N ALA A 382 5.99 -8.72 -0.77
CA ALA A 382 5.71 -9.15 -2.12
C ALA A 382 6.66 -8.49 -3.13
N ARG A 383 7.08 -9.26 -4.16
CA ARG A 383 7.86 -8.75 -5.28
C ARG A 383 7.10 -7.65 -6.02
N VAL A 384 5.81 -7.86 -6.20
CA VAL A 384 4.88 -6.88 -6.80
C VAL A 384 3.65 -6.79 -5.89
N LYS A 385 3.32 -5.57 -5.43
CA LYS A 385 2.09 -5.30 -4.69
C LYS A 385 1.39 -4.11 -5.32
N HIS A 386 0.12 -4.28 -5.67
CA HIS A 386 -0.68 -3.16 -6.15
C HIS A 386 -0.96 -2.18 -5.00
N VAL A 387 -0.86 -0.87 -5.28
CA VAL A 387 -0.97 0.21 -4.28
C VAL A 387 -2.32 0.27 -3.57
N SER A 388 -3.37 -0.29 -4.16
CA SER A 388 -4.70 -0.33 -3.56
C SER A 388 -4.85 -1.39 -2.46
N VAL A 389 -3.91 -2.33 -2.35
CA VAL A 389 -3.93 -3.39 -1.33
C VAL A 389 -3.32 -2.85 -0.04
N SER A 390 -4.09 -2.97 1.05
CA SER A 390 -3.63 -2.70 2.40
C SER A 390 -3.16 -4.00 3.06
N SER A 391 -1.94 -4.00 3.58
CA SER A 391 -1.31 -5.22 4.12
C SER A 391 -1.80 -5.57 5.52
N HIS A 392 -2.09 -4.56 6.36
CA HIS A 392 -2.20 -4.72 7.81
C HIS A 392 -3.54 -4.25 8.38
N SER A 393 -4.36 -3.54 7.60
CA SER A 393 -5.67 -3.07 8.03
C SER A 393 -6.80 -3.39 7.05
N CYS A 394 -7.93 -3.78 7.63
CA CYS A 394 -9.19 -3.92 6.94
C CYS A 394 -10.23 -2.93 7.46
N PRO A 395 -11.14 -2.43 6.60
CA PRO A 395 -12.35 -1.75 7.06
C PRO A 395 -13.15 -2.65 8.02
N ALA A 396 -13.73 -2.06 9.06
CA ALA A 396 -14.50 -2.76 10.09
C ALA A 396 -15.90 -2.15 10.29
#